data_AF-A0A914DCP2-F1
#
_entry.id   AF-A0A914DCP2-F1
#
_cell.length_a   1.000
_cell.length_b   1.000
_cell.length_c   1.000
_cell.angle_alpha   90.00
_cell.angle_beta   90.00
_cell.angle_gamma   90.00
#
_symmetry.space_group_name_H-M   'P 1'
#
loop_
_entity.id
_entity.type
_entity.pdbx_description
1 polymer ?
#
loop_
_entity_poly.entity_id
_entity_poly.type
_entity_poly.pdbx_seq_one_letter_code
_entity_poly.pdbx_strand_id
1 'polypeptide(L)'
;MSNSQPPPPYEEAIPLYNPPPPYEEVIVAPDKVTISDLENELDLRQRAGVYRSRHPQRDNGEWPPNSPDLNVMDYSIWSILEAEACSKPHQSIDALRKNLTKAWNNISQDFIDRVVDDFPKRLKKCIEADGGHFENN
;
A
#
# COMPACT_ATOMS: atom_id res chain seq x y z
N MET A 1 -22.11 -27.73 -47.25
CA MET A 1 -21.28 -26.52 -47.17
C MET A 1 -21.50 -25.89 -45.80
N SER A 2 -20.63 -26.19 -44.84
CA SER A 2 -20.63 -25.55 -43.52
C SER A 2 -19.29 -24.82 -43.41
N ASN A 3 -19.33 -23.49 -43.45
CA ASN A 3 -18.17 -22.64 -43.29
C ASN A 3 -17.83 -22.56 -41.80
N SER A 4 -16.89 -23.38 -41.33
CA SER A 4 -16.26 -23.17 -40.03
C SER A 4 -15.14 -22.15 -40.23
N GLN A 5 -15.36 -20.92 -39.77
CA GLN A 5 -14.32 -19.89 -39.65
C GLN A 5 -13.16 -20.42 -38.79
N PRO A 6 -11.90 -20.11 -39.14
CA PRO A 6 -10.77 -20.42 -38.26
C PRO A 6 -10.89 -19.60 -36.95
N PRO A 7 -10.44 -20.14 -35.81
CA PRO A 7 -10.47 -19.42 -34.54
C PRO A 7 -9.62 -18.14 -34.63
N PRO A 8 -9.99 -17.06 -33.92
CA PRO A 8 -9.26 -15.81 -33.98
C PRO A 8 -7.90 -15.92 -33.26
N PRO A 9 -6.91 -15.07 -33.60
CA PRO A 9 -5.53 -15.24 -33.17
C PRO A 9 -5.32 -14.70 -31.75
N TYR A 10 -5.91 -15.34 -30.75
CA TYR A 10 -5.69 -15.00 -29.33
C TYR A 10 -5.62 -16.23 -28.42
N GLU A 11 -5.26 -17.38 -28.98
CA GLU A 11 -5.06 -18.62 -28.21
C GLU A 11 -3.58 -19.04 -28.20
N GLU A 12 -2.68 -18.04 -28.21
CA GLU A 12 -1.34 -18.27 -27.70
C GLU A 12 -1.42 -18.24 -26.17
N ALA A 13 -1.05 -19.35 -25.54
CA ALA A 13 -1.07 -19.55 -24.10
C ALA A 13 -0.53 -18.31 -23.38
N ILE A 14 -1.36 -17.69 -22.53
CA ILE A 14 -0.92 -16.66 -21.59
C ILE A 14 0.27 -17.30 -20.86
N PRO A 15 1.49 -16.74 -20.92
CA PRO A 15 2.60 -17.29 -20.17
C PRO A 15 2.15 -17.32 -18.71
N LEU A 16 2.12 -18.51 -18.11
CA LEU A 16 1.94 -18.68 -16.68
C LEU A 16 2.86 -17.66 -16.03
N TYR A 17 2.26 -16.64 -15.41
CA TYR A 17 3.01 -15.63 -14.68
C TYR A 17 3.94 -16.40 -13.74
N ASN A 18 5.23 -16.38 -14.06
CA ASN A 18 6.26 -16.97 -13.25
C ASN A 18 6.68 -15.84 -12.31
N PRO A 19 6.14 -15.76 -11.09
CA PRO A 19 6.57 -14.74 -10.15
C PRO A 19 8.10 -14.85 -10.01
N PRO A 20 8.82 -13.72 -9.89
CA PRO A 20 10.22 -13.80 -9.53
C PRO A 20 10.37 -14.66 -8.26
N PRO A 21 11.43 -15.47 -8.16
CA PRO A 21 11.67 -16.25 -6.94
C PRO A 21 11.63 -15.31 -5.73
N PRO A 22 11.16 -15.80 -4.56
CA PRO A 22 11.09 -14.98 -3.36
C PRO A 22 12.46 -14.35 -3.12
N TYR A 23 12.44 -13.08 -2.74
CA TYR A 23 13.58 -12.18 -2.62
C TYR A 23 14.56 -12.59 -1.51
N GLU A 24 15.18 -13.76 -1.59
CA GLU A 24 16.23 -14.21 -0.69
C GLU A 24 17.22 -15.04 -1.54
N GLU A 25 18.49 -14.69 -1.72
CA GLU A 25 19.45 -14.16 -0.76
C GLU A 25 20.19 -12.94 -1.34
N VAL A 26 19.79 -11.73 -0.93
CA VAL A 26 20.79 -10.67 -0.79
C VAL A 26 21.47 -10.94 0.53
N ILE A 27 22.79 -11.03 0.57
CA ILE A 27 23.56 -11.12 1.82
C ILE A 27 23.26 -9.84 2.62
N VAL A 28 22.26 -9.90 3.50
CA VAL A 28 21.79 -8.75 4.28
C VAL A 28 22.79 -8.49 5.39
N ALA A 29 23.34 -7.28 5.40
CA ALA A 29 24.14 -6.78 6.51
C ALA A 29 23.32 -6.87 7.81
N PRO A 30 23.89 -7.40 8.91
CA PRO A 30 23.16 -7.82 10.12
C PRO A 30 22.42 -6.71 10.89
N ASP A 31 22.50 -5.45 10.45
CA ASP A 31 22.07 -4.29 11.22
C ASP A 31 20.82 -3.58 10.65
N LYS A 32 20.18 -4.12 9.59
CA LYS A 32 18.99 -3.49 8.98
C LYS A 32 17.73 -4.31 9.27
N VAL A 33 16.90 -3.80 10.18
CA VAL A 33 15.53 -4.28 10.43
C VAL A 33 14.73 -4.19 9.13
N THR A 34 14.18 -5.32 8.68
CA THR A 34 13.35 -5.43 7.47
C THR A 34 11.86 -5.24 7.79
N ILE A 35 11.02 -5.04 6.76
CA ILE A 35 9.55 -4.99 6.91
C ILE A 35 9.03 -6.28 7.54
N SER A 36 9.53 -7.41 7.05
CA SER A 36 9.17 -8.74 7.56
C SER A 36 9.53 -8.91 9.03
N ASP A 37 10.66 -8.34 9.48
CA ASP A 37 11.02 -8.34 10.91
C ASP A 37 10.00 -7.58 11.76
N LEU A 38 9.51 -6.43 11.27
CA LEU A 38 8.49 -5.63 11.97
C LEU A 38 7.11 -6.28 11.94
N GLU A 39 6.74 -6.90 10.82
CA GLU A 39 5.50 -7.68 10.71
C GLU A 39 5.51 -8.88 11.68
N ASN A 40 6.66 -9.58 11.75
CA ASN A 40 6.86 -10.68 12.70
C ASN A 40 6.82 -10.19 14.16
N GLU A 41 7.43 -9.04 14.47
CA GLU A 41 7.35 -8.46 15.82
C GLU A 41 5.91 -8.10 16.19
N LEU A 42 5.14 -7.52 15.25
CA LEU A 42 3.73 -7.21 15.45
C LEU A 42 2.91 -8.49 15.72
N ASP A 43 3.10 -9.54 14.93
CA ASP A 43 2.44 -10.85 15.12
C ASP A 43 2.77 -11.45 16.49
N LEU A 44 4.05 -11.42 16.88
CA LEU A 44 4.50 -11.91 18.19
C LEU A 44 3.87 -11.13 19.34
N ARG A 45 3.78 -9.79 19.24
CA ARG A 45 3.13 -8.94 20.27
C ARG A 45 1.63 -9.16 20.36
N GLN A 46 0.97 -9.44 19.23
CA GLN A 46 -0.44 -9.83 19.19
C GLN A 46 -0.64 -11.20 19.86
N ARG A 47 0.21 -12.18 19.57
CA ARG A 47 0.17 -13.52 20.18
C ARG A 47 0.44 -13.50 21.69
N ALA A 48 1.38 -12.65 22.13
CA ALA A 48 1.73 -12.50 23.53
C ALA A 48 0.63 -11.82 24.38
N GLY A 49 -0.48 -11.39 23.79
CA GLY A 49 -1.60 -10.75 24.49
C GLY A 49 -1.27 -9.37 25.06
N VAL A 50 -0.14 -8.78 24.65
CA VAL A 50 0.29 -7.43 25.02
C VAL A 50 -0.53 -6.40 24.25
N TYR A 51 -0.82 -6.68 22.97
CA TYR A 51 -1.83 -5.98 22.19
C TYR A 51 -3.23 -6.42 22.64
N ARG A 52 -3.78 -5.73 23.63
CA ARG A 52 -5.18 -5.93 24.04
C ARG A 52 -6.11 -5.25 23.04
N SER A 53 -6.35 -5.89 21.89
CA SER A 53 -7.42 -5.49 20.98
C SER A 53 -8.73 -5.38 21.75
N ARG A 54 -9.39 -4.21 21.69
CA ARG A 54 -10.74 -4.01 22.24
C ARG A 54 -11.82 -4.82 21.51
N HIS A 55 -11.42 -5.60 20.52
CA HIS A 55 -12.24 -6.49 19.74
C HIS A 55 -11.68 -7.92 19.85
N PRO A 56 -12.53 -8.92 20.14
CA PRO A 56 -12.13 -10.31 20.14
C PRO A 56 -11.65 -10.68 18.74
N GLN A 57 -10.61 -11.53 18.72
CA GLN A 57 -9.81 -12.01 17.59
C GLN A 57 -10.41 -11.76 16.19
N ARG A 58 -9.71 -10.96 15.37
CA ARG A 58 -9.85 -10.95 13.90
C ARG A 58 -8.53 -11.42 13.30
N ASP A 59 -8.33 -12.73 13.36
CA ASP A 59 -7.28 -13.49 12.65
C ASP A 59 -7.82 -13.85 11.25
N ASN A 60 -7.92 -12.84 10.39
CA ASN A 60 -8.52 -13.00 9.06
C ASN A 60 -7.66 -12.35 7.96
N GLY A 61 -6.50 -11.79 8.30
CA GLY A 61 -5.77 -10.88 7.41
C GLY A 61 -6.54 -9.57 7.13
N GLU A 62 -7.52 -9.22 7.98
CA GLU A 62 -8.28 -7.99 7.84
C GLU A 62 -7.46 -6.79 8.31
N TRP A 63 -7.39 -5.74 7.47
CA TRP A 63 -6.75 -4.48 7.81
C TRP A 63 -7.39 -3.85 9.06
N PRO A 64 -6.62 -3.31 10.01
CA PRO A 64 -7.17 -2.73 11.23
C PRO A 64 -8.08 -1.53 10.91
N PRO A 65 -9.27 -1.43 11.56
CA PRO A 65 -10.15 -0.28 11.36
C PRO A 65 -9.46 1.01 11.85
N ASN A 66 -9.83 2.14 11.24
CA ASN A 66 -9.33 3.49 11.60
C ASN A 66 -7.80 3.64 11.60
N SER A 67 -7.11 3.04 10.62
CA SER A 67 -5.65 3.11 10.50
C SER A 67 -5.18 3.95 9.28
N PRO A 68 -5.51 5.26 9.21
CA PRO A 68 -5.06 6.11 8.11
C PRO A 68 -3.53 6.31 8.13
N ASP A 69 -2.90 6.24 9.31
CA ASP A 69 -1.45 6.38 9.47
C ASP A 69 -0.64 5.25 8.81
N LEU A 70 -1.32 4.15 8.47
CA LEU A 70 -0.76 2.99 7.78
C LEU A 70 -1.26 2.87 6.33
N ASN A 71 -2.02 3.83 5.80
CA ASN A 71 -2.44 3.83 4.39
C ASN A 71 -1.68 4.90 3.60
N VAL A 72 -0.84 4.50 2.65
CA VAL A 72 -0.03 5.38 1.78
C VAL A 72 -0.89 6.46 1.12
N MET A 73 -2.12 6.12 0.72
CA MET A 73 -3.05 7.07 0.14
C MET A 73 -3.45 8.15 1.14
N ASP A 74 -3.77 7.77 2.38
CA ASP A 74 -4.29 8.67 3.40
C ASP A 74 -3.20 9.54 4.03
N TYR A 75 -2.04 8.97 4.35
CA TYR A 75 -0.99 9.73 5.02
C TYR A 75 -0.12 10.58 4.09
N SER A 76 -0.24 10.42 2.77
CA SER A 76 0.60 11.16 1.81
C SER A 76 -0.14 11.58 0.56
N ILE A 77 -0.58 10.64 -0.28
CA ILE A 77 -0.99 10.95 -1.66
C ILE A 77 -2.20 11.87 -1.72
N TRP A 78 -3.18 11.69 -0.83
CA TRP A 78 -4.38 12.53 -0.79
C TRP A 78 -4.05 14.01 -0.54
N SER A 79 -3.08 14.31 0.32
CA SER A 79 -2.68 15.70 0.60
C SER A 79 -2.18 16.43 -0.66
N ILE A 80 -1.47 15.72 -1.54
CA ILE A 80 -0.96 16.27 -2.81
C ILE A 80 -2.09 16.46 -3.80
N LEU A 81 -2.94 15.44 -3.97
CA LEU A 81 -4.07 15.51 -4.87
C LEU A 81 -5.03 16.64 -4.48
N GLU A 82 -5.30 16.80 -3.19
CA GLU A 82 -6.12 17.90 -2.69
C GLU A 82 -5.44 19.26 -2.95
N ALA A 83 -4.17 19.42 -2.59
CA ALA A 83 -3.44 20.66 -2.78
C ALA A 83 -3.38 21.09 -4.27
N GLU A 84 -3.15 20.16 -5.18
CA GLU A 84 -3.06 20.46 -6.61
C GLU A 84 -4.44 20.59 -7.27
N ALA A 85 -5.27 19.55 -7.15
CA ALA A 85 -6.53 19.47 -7.86
C ALA A 85 -7.58 20.39 -7.25
N CYS A 86 -7.60 20.61 -5.93
CA CYS A 86 -8.59 21.44 -5.24
C CYS A 86 -8.07 22.86 -4.90
N SER A 87 -6.94 23.28 -5.47
CA SER A 87 -6.42 24.66 -5.31
C SER A 87 -7.40 25.76 -5.72
N LYS A 88 -8.40 25.44 -6.56
CA LYS A 88 -9.46 26.35 -7.01
C LYS A 88 -10.82 25.62 -7.09
N PRO A 89 -11.94 26.35 -6.96
CA PRO A 89 -13.27 25.77 -7.18
C PRO A 89 -13.45 25.26 -8.61
N HIS A 90 -14.12 24.11 -8.76
CA HIS A 90 -14.47 23.54 -10.06
C HIS A 90 -15.92 23.82 -10.42
N GLN A 91 -16.16 24.10 -11.70
CA GLN A 91 -17.51 24.38 -12.22
C GLN A 91 -18.28 23.11 -12.60
N SER A 92 -17.62 21.95 -12.63
CA SER A 92 -18.23 20.66 -12.95
C SER A 92 -17.42 19.49 -12.39
N ILE A 93 -18.06 18.33 -12.28
CA ILE A 93 -17.41 17.06 -11.90
C ILE A 93 -16.33 16.67 -12.92
N ASP A 94 -16.56 16.94 -14.22
CA ASP A 94 -15.58 16.61 -15.26
C ASP A 94 -14.31 17.48 -15.16
N ALA A 95 -14.46 18.76 -14.78
CA ALA A 95 -13.32 19.63 -14.50
C ALA A 95 -12.51 19.12 -13.29
N LEU A 96 -13.19 18.70 -12.22
CA LEU A 96 -12.54 18.10 -11.05
C LEU A 96 -11.80 16.81 -11.42
N ARG A 97 -12.44 15.88 -12.14
CA ARG A 97 -11.81 14.63 -12.61
C ARG A 97 -10.56 14.90 -13.43
N LYS A 98 -10.63 15.82 -14.39
CA LYS A 98 -9.49 16.21 -15.22
C LYS A 98 -8.32 16.73 -14.39
N ASN A 99 -8.61 17.56 -13.39
CA ASN A 99 -7.59 18.13 -12.51
C ASN A 99 -6.98 17.08 -11.58
N LEU A 100 -7.78 16.15 -11.03
CA LEU A 100 -7.29 15.01 -10.25
C LEU A 100 -6.39 14.09 -11.09
N THR A 101 -6.80 13.74 -12.31
CA THR A 101 -5.98 12.93 -13.22
C THR A 101 -4.67 13.62 -13.57
N LYS A 102 -4.71 14.94 -13.80
CA LYS A 102 -3.50 15.74 -14.04
C LYS A 102 -2.57 15.71 -12.83
N ALA A 103 -3.10 15.94 -11.63
CA ALA A 103 -2.32 15.91 -10.40
C ALA A 103 -1.68 14.53 -10.17
N TRP A 104 -2.47 13.45 -10.32
CA TRP A 104 -1.97 12.08 -10.23
C TRP A 104 -0.80 11.81 -11.18
N ASN A 105 -0.93 12.21 -12.44
CA ASN A 105 0.11 12.00 -13.45
C ASN A 105 1.37 12.87 -13.22
N ASN A 106 1.29 13.91 -12.39
CA ASN A 106 2.44 14.73 -12.01
C ASN A 106 3.22 14.16 -10.82
N ILE A 107 2.64 13.21 -10.07
CA ILE A 107 3.34 12.55 -8.97
C ILE A 107 4.43 11.65 -9.57
N SER A 108 5.69 11.97 -9.30
CA SER A 108 6.83 11.18 -9.76
C SER A 108 6.89 9.83 -9.06
N GLN A 109 7.34 8.78 -9.77
CA GLN A 109 7.58 7.46 -9.17
C GLN A 109 8.56 7.55 -7.98
N ASP A 110 9.65 8.33 -8.09
CA ASP A 110 10.60 8.57 -6.99
C ASP A 110 9.94 9.06 -5.69
N PHE A 111 8.86 9.84 -5.81
CA PHE A 111 8.12 10.31 -4.64
C PHE A 111 7.31 9.17 -4.02
N ILE A 112 6.62 8.38 -4.85
CA ILE A 112 5.87 7.20 -4.41
C ILE A 112 6.80 6.22 -3.71
N ASP A 113 7.96 5.95 -4.29
CA ASP A 113 8.96 5.03 -3.73
C ASP A 113 9.41 5.49 -2.34
N ARG A 114 9.71 6.78 -2.16
CA ARG A 114 10.08 7.35 -0.85
C ARG A 114 8.97 7.24 0.19
N VAL A 115 7.72 7.41 -0.22
CA VAL A 115 6.56 7.33 0.67
C VAL A 115 6.32 5.88 1.10
N VAL A 116 6.53 4.92 0.20
CA VAL A 116 6.49 3.48 0.50
C VAL A 116 7.67 3.08 1.39
N ASP A 117 8.87 3.59 1.13
CA ASP A 117 10.06 3.37 1.98
C ASP A 117 9.91 3.94 3.40
N ASP A 118 8.95 4.85 3.62
CA ASP A 118 8.63 5.37 4.95
C ASP A 118 7.64 4.50 5.74
N PHE A 119 6.91 3.61 5.04
CA PHE A 119 5.95 2.69 5.66
C PHE A 119 6.52 1.85 6.82
N PRO A 120 7.74 1.28 6.74
CA PRO A 120 8.30 0.49 7.84
C PRO A 120 8.50 1.33 9.11
N LYS A 121 8.86 2.61 8.98
CA LYS A 121 9.02 3.50 10.13
C LYS A 121 7.69 3.79 10.80
N ARG A 122 6.62 3.95 10.02
CA ARG A 122 5.25 4.14 10.51
C ARG A 122 4.72 2.90 11.21
N LEU A 123 4.97 1.72 10.63
CA LEU A 123 4.64 0.45 11.26
C LEU A 123 5.34 0.30 12.62
N LYS A 124 6.63 0.64 12.69
CA LYS A 124 7.38 0.65 13.96
C LYS A 124 6.77 1.61 14.99
N LYS A 125 6.41 2.83 14.59
CA LYS A 125 5.73 3.79 15.49
C LYS A 125 4.37 3.27 15.98
N CYS A 126 3.61 2.60 15.11
CA CYS A 126 2.36 1.95 15.50
C CYS A 126 2.59 0.87 16.57
N ILE A 127 3.63 0.04 16.39
CA ILE A 127 4.03 -0.99 17.35
C ILE A 127 4.47 -0.35 18.68
N GLU A 128 5.27 0.71 18.64
CA GLU A 128 5.71 1.46 19.83
C GLU A 128 4.55 2.13 20.58
N ALA A 129 3.50 2.52 19.85
CA ALA A 129 2.28 3.08 20.40
C ALA A 129 1.26 2.01 20.86
N ASP A 130 1.61 0.72 20.81
CA ASP A 130 0.71 -0.40 21.06
C ASP A 130 -0.62 -0.28 20.29
N GLY A 131 -0.56 0.24 19.06
CA GLY A 131 -1.69 0.40 18.15
C GLY A 131 -2.50 1.66 18.39
N GLY A 132 -2.02 2.54 19.27
CA GLY A 132 -2.51 3.89 19.44
C GLY A 132 -2.12 4.81 18.28
N HIS A 133 -2.66 6.03 18.32
CA HIS A 133 -2.30 7.09 17.37
C HIS A 133 -0.84 7.52 17.55
N PHE A 134 -0.20 7.87 16.44
CA PHE A 134 1.18 8.37 16.42
C PHE A 134 1.34 9.49 15.40
N GLU A 135 2.36 10.32 15.57
CA GLU A 135 2.66 11.43 14.67
C GLU A 135 3.93 11.18 13.85
N ASN A 136 3.93 11.71 12.63
CA ASN A 136 5.09 11.66 11.73
C ASN A 136 5.89 12.96 11.86
N ASN A 137 6.84 12.95 12.80
CA ASN A 137 7.93 13.93 12.89
C ASN A 137 9.00 13.64 11.84
#